data_AF-A0A841FH75-F1
#
_entry.id   AF-A0A841FH75-F1
#
_cell.length_a   1.000
_cell.length_b   1.000
_cell.length_c   1.000
_cell.angle_alpha   90.00
_cell.angle_beta   90.00
_cell.angle_gamma   90.00
#
_symmetry.space_group_name_H-M   'P 1'
#
loop_
_entity.id
_entity.type
_entity.pdbx_description
1 polymer ?
#
loop_
_entity_poly.entity_id
_entity_poly.type
_entity_poly.pdbx_seq_one_letter_code
_entity_poly.pdbx_strand_id
1 'polypeptide(L)'
;MTYFAVAAVRIGTQWTAHELDFDGVDDLDEVADRLRDVVEDASVTLAFVEADDEYLTVLRLDDGEDLRLFSSDAEFADSSKLGGILLADVTDGEPVEMDADPVGEADLLSDLGVSAQALLALCAKDGILPSDITAEVAGRLGIGDDIEELREP
;
A
#
# COMPACT_ATOMS: atom_id res chain seq x y z
N MET A 1 6.74 -10.95 11.79
CA MET A 1 7.02 -10.21 10.56
C MET A 1 7.10 -8.75 10.94
N THR A 2 8.17 -8.06 10.52
CA THR A 2 8.27 -6.61 10.66
C THR A 2 7.68 -5.94 9.43
N TYR A 3 7.10 -4.77 9.59
CA TYR A 3 6.62 -3.96 8.49
C TYR A 3 6.99 -2.50 8.71
N PHE A 4 7.03 -1.75 7.60
CA PHE A 4 7.04 -0.30 7.58
C PHE A 4 5.76 0.15 6.87
N ALA A 5 5.06 1.13 7.44
CA ALA A 5 3.85 1.67 6.85
C ALA A 5 3.86 3.20 6.84
N VAL A 6 3.52 3.78 5.69
CA VAL A 6 3.51 5.23 5.49
C VAL A 6 2.32 5.64 4.64
N ALA A 7 1.64 6.71 5.05
CA ALA A 7 0.58 7.36 4.30
C ALA A 7 1.14 8.53 3.49
N ALA A 8 0.96 8.52 2.17
CA ALA A 8 1.01 9.71 1.33
C ALA A 8 -0.41 10.27 1.18
N VAL A 9 -0.64 11.46 1.70
CA VAL A 9 -1.96 12.08 1.78
C VAL A 9 -2.03 13.32 0.91
N ARG A 10 -3.08 13.43 0.08
CA ARG A 10 -3.31 14.55 -0.83
C ARG A 10 -4.35 15.53 -0.28
N ILE A 11 -3.88 16.74 0.02
CA ILE A 11 -4.72 17.88 0.42
C ILE A 11 -4.67 18.93 -0.71
N GLY A 12 -5.74 19.00 -1.49
CA GLY A 12 -5.77 19.81 -2.71
C GLY A 12 -4.75 19.35 -3.75
N THR A 13 -3.68 20.11 -3.94
CA THR A 13 -2.60 19.77 -4.90
C THR A 13 -1.30 19.33 -4.23
N GLN A 14 -1.23 19.34 -2.90
CA GLN A 14 -0.01 19.03 -2.17
C GLN A 14 -0.12 17.63 -1.55
N TRP A 15 0.99 16.91 -1.57
CA TRP A 15 1.19 15.65 -0.85
C TRP A 15 1.90 15.89 0.48
N THR A 16 1.58 15.09 1.48
CA THR A 16 2.29 15.01 2.77
C THR A 16 2.45 13.56 3.18
N ALA A 17 3.58 13.19 3.78
CA ALA A 17 3.83 11.85 4.28
C ALA A 17 3.60 11.75 5.80
N HIS A 18 3.04 10.64 6.28
CA HIS A 18 2.82 10.36 7.70
C HIS A 18 3.07 8.88 7.99
N GLU A 19 3.80 8.56 9.06
CA GLU A 19 3.96 7.17 9.50
C GLU A 19 2.61 6.58 9.93
N LEU A 20 2.40 5.30 9.63
CA LEU A 20 1.23 4.53 10.03
C LEU A 20 1.64 3.39 10.96
N ASP A 21 0.76 3.11 11.91
CA ASP A 21 0.87 1.96 12.80
C ASP A 21 -0.42 1.14 12.73
N PHE A 22 -0.28 -0.11 12.32
CA PHE A 22 -1.35 -1.10 12.23
C PHE A 22 -1.29 -2.11 13.38
N ASP A 23 -0.51 -1.86 14.42
CA ASP A 23 -0.52 -2.71 15.60
C ASP A 23 -1.91 -2.72 16.24
N GLY A 24 -2.41 -3.93 16.46
CA GLY A 24 -3.71 -4.16 17.09
C GLY A 24 -4.92 -4.05 16.16
N VAL A 25 -4.73 -3.85 14.85
CA VAL A 25 -5.87 -3.96 13.91
C VAL A 25 -6.36 -5.40 13.81
N ASP A 26 -7.68 -5.55 13.74
CA ASP A 26 -8.35 -6.85 13.67
C ASP A 26 -9.07 -7.09 12.33
N ASP A 27 -9.41 -6.04 11.58
CA ASP A 27 -10.09 -6.12 10.28
C ASP A 27 -9.78 -4.92 9.35
N LEU A 28 -10.31 -4.97 8.13
CA LEU A 28 -10.13 -3.93 7.10
C LEU A 28 -10.83 -2.61 7.45
N ASP A 29 -11.92 -2.66 8.22
CA ASP A 29 -12.64 -1.44 8.63
C ASP A 29 -11.76 -0.62 9.57
N GLU A 30 -11.07 -1.27 10.52
CA GLU A 30 -10.10 -0.60 11.40
C GLU A 30 -8.89 -0.04 10.63
N VAL A 31 -8.44 -0.73 9.58
CA VAL A 31 -7.40 -0.19 8.68
C VAL A 31 -7.89 1.06 7.97
N ALA A 32 -9.11 1.04 7.42
CA ALA A 32 -9.72 2.19 6.77
C ALA A 32 -9.85 3.38 7.74
N ASP A 33 -10.25 3.13 8.98
CA ASP A 33 -10.34 4.15 10.03
C ASP A 33 -8.98 4.78 10.33
N ARG A 34 -7.90 3.97 10.42
CA ARG A 34 -6.54 4.52 10.57
C ARG A 34 -6.12 5.42 9.41
N LEU A 35 -6.49 5.07 8.18
CA LEU A 35 -6.22 5.90 7.01
C LEU A 35 -7.01 7.21 7.02
N ARG A 36 -8.28 7.20 7.47
CA ARG A 36 -9.11 8.40 7.64
C ARG A 36 -8.55 9.33 8.70
N ASP A 37 -8.09 8.76 9.82
CA ASP A 37 -7.62 9.51 10.98
C ASP A 37 -6.29 10.24 10.74
N VAL A 38 -5.54 9.91 9.68
CA VAL A 38 -4.31 10.64 9.30
C VAL A 38 -4.64 12.10 8.99
N VAL A 39 -5.65 12.31 8.12
CA VAL A 39 -6.18 13.62 7.75
C VAL A 39 -7.65 13.47 7.35
N GLU A 40 -8.56 13.97 8.21
CA GLU A 40 -10.03 13.77 8.10
C GLU A 40 -10.67 14.25 6.78
N ASP A 41 -10.03 15.16 6.03
CA ASP A 41 -10.55 15.75 4.78
C ASP A 41 -9.62 15.53 3.57
N ALA A 42 -8.85 14.44 3.58
CA ALA A 42 -8.00 14.09 2.45
C ALA A 42 -8.81 13.67 1.22
N SER A 43 -8.46 14.21 0.05
CA SER A 43 -9.07 13.76 -1.22
C SER A 43 -8.60 12.36 -1.62
N VAL A 44 -7.34 12.04 -1.33
CA VAL A 44 -6.73 10.73 -1.56
C VAL A 44 -5.75 10.45 -0.43
N THR A 45 -5.85 9.29 0.19
CA THR A 45 -4.83 8.72 1.08
C THR A 45 -4.30 7.44 0.45
N LEU A 46 -3.00 7.39 0.17
CA LEU A 46 -2.30 6.17 -0.21
C LEU A 46 -1.51 5.67 0.98
N ALA A 47 -1.70 4.43 1.40
CA ALA A 47 -0.82 3.78 2.35
C ALA A 47 0.07 2.77 1.64
N PHE A 48 1.38 2.86 1.85
CA PHE A 48 2.37 1.88 1.42
C PHE A 48 2.73 1.01 2.63
N VAL A 49 2.48 -0.29 2.54
CA VAL A 49 2.80 -1.27 3.58
C VAL A 49 3.83 -2.22 3.02
N GLU A 50 5.05 -2.12 3.54
CA GLU A 50 6.19 -2.93 3.17
C GLU A 50 6.46 -3.93 4.28
N ALA A 51 6.43 -5.23 3.96
CA ALA A 51 6.61 -6.29 4.95
C ALA A 51 7.76 -7.20 4.59
N ASP A 52 8.66 -7.43 5.56
CA ASP A 52 9.79 -8.36 5.51
C ASP A 52 10.72 -8.23 4.29
N ASP A 53 10.81 -7.03 3.71
CA ASP A 53 11.51 -6.77 2.43
C ASP A 53 11.03 -7.66 1.26
N GLU A 54 9.84 -8.25 1.36
CA GLU A 54 9.28 -9.20 0.40
C GLU A 54 7.95 -8.73 -0.20
N TYR A 55 7.07 -8.13 0.61
CA TYR A 55 5.72 -7.75 0.19
C TYR A 55 5.54 -6.23 0.16
N LEU A 56 4.89 -5.72 -0.89
CA LEU A 56 4.32 -4.38 -0.92
C LEU A 56 2.80 -4.49 -1.06
N THR A 57 2.06 -3.87 -0.15
CA THR A 57 0.63 -3.60 -0.33
C THR A 57 0.40 -2.09 -0.38
N VAL A 58 -0.30 -1.63 -1.42
CA VAL A 58 -0.73 -0.24 -1.56
C VAL A 58 -2.23 -0.19 -1.32
N LEU A 59 -2.64 0.53 -0.30
CA LEU A 59 -4.04 0.86 -0.03
C LEU A 59 -4.31 2.26 -0.56
N ARG A 60 -5.50 2.48 -1.10
CA ARG A 60 -5.99 3.78 -1.51
C ARG A 60 -7.35 4.02 -0.89
N LEU A 61 -7.52 5.17 -0.25
CA LEU A 61 -8.78 5.64 0.23
C LEU A 61 -9.12 6.96 -0.46
N ASP A 62 -10.19 6.98 -1.24
CA ASP A 62 -10.71 8.19 -1.89
C ASP A 62 -11.79 8.85 -1.06
N ASP A 63 -11.64 10.15 -0.81
CA ASP A 63 -12.57 10.99 -0.04
C ASP A 63 -13.00 10.38 1.32
N GLY A 64 -12.15 9.51 1.89
CA GLY A 64 -12.43 8.81 3.14
C GLY A 64 -13.40 7.62 3.02
N GLU A 65 -13.93 7.27 1.85
CA GLU A 65 -15.03 6.29 1.75
C GLU A 65 -14.65 5.01 1.01
N ASP A 66 -13.93 5.10 -0.10
CA ASP A 66 -13.70 3.97 -1.01
C ASP A 66 -12.30 3.37 -0.81
N LEU A 67 -12.19 2.31 0.00
CA LEU A 67 -10.92 1.60 0.23
C LEU A 67 -10.69 0.59 -0.88
N ARG A 68 -9.61 0.79 -1.62
CA ARG A 68 -9.16 -0.07 -2.72
C ARG A 68 -7.71 -0.47 -2.48
N LEU A 69 -7.28 -1.59 -3.05
CA LEU A 69 -5.96 -2.11 -2.77
C LEU A 69 -5.31 -2.80 -3.96
N PHE A 70 -3.98 -2.83 -3.91
CA PHE A 70 -3.12 -3.64 -4.75
C PHE A 70 -2.05 -4.27 -3.86
N SER A 71 -1.78 -5.56 -4.03
CA SER A 71 -0.65 -6.21 -3.39
C SER A 71 0.28 -6.79 -4.44
N SER A 72 1.60 -6.68 -4.20
CA SER A 72 2.61 -7.19 -5.12
C SER A 72 2.63 -8.71 -5.20
N ASP A 73 2.11 -9.39 -4.18
CA ASP A 73 2.14 -10.83 -4.07
C ASP A 73 1.01 -11.32 -3.13
N ALA A 74 0.21 -12.26 -3.64
CA ALA A 74 -0.89 -12.87 -2.90
C ALA A 74 -0.43 -13.65 -1.66
N GLU A 75 0.79 -14.20 -1.64
CA GLU A 75 1.35 -14.98 -0.52
C GLU A 75 1.39 -14.18 0.79
N PHE A 76 1.35 -12.84 0.72
CA PHE A 76 1.28 -12.01 1.91
C PHE A 76 0.10 -12.36 2.82
N ALA A 77 -1.03 -12.78 2.25
CA ALA A 77 -2.23 -13.18 2.98
C ALA A 77 -1.95 -14.30 4.00
N ASP A 78 -1.13 -15.28 3.62
CA ASP A 78 -0.81 -16.44 4.45
C ASP A 78 0.49 -16.26 5.26
N SER A 79 1.26 -15.21 4.97
CA SER A 79 2.57 -14.99 5.60
C SER A 79 2.49 -14.26 6.95
N SER A 80 1.42 -13.49 7.21
CA SER A 80 1.22 -12.79 8.50
C SER A 80 -0.25 -12.46 8.82
N LYS A 81 -0.55 -12.15 10.10
CA LYS A 81 -1.88 -11.67 10.51
C LYS A 81 -2.28 -10.40 9.73
N LEU A 82 -1.34 -9.46 9.59
CA LEU A 82 -1.59 -8.20 8.90
C LEU A 82 -1.89 -8.45 7.42
N GLY A 83 -1.10 -9.28 6.74
CA GLY A 83 -1.36 -9.65 5.35
C GLY A 83 -2.71 -10.33 5.16
N GLY A 84 -3.07 -11.26 6.04
CA GLY A 84 -4.40 -11.91 6.01
C GLY A 84 -5.56 -10.94 6.22
N ILE A 85 -5.39 -9.88 7.01
CA ILE A 85 -6.37 -8.80 7.15
C ILE A 85 -6.43 -7.98 5.85
N LEU A 86 -5.28 -7.49 5.38
CA LEU A 86 -5.20 -6.58 4.24
C LEU A 86 -5.71 -7.20 2.94
N LEU A 87 -5.52 -8.50 2.74
CA LEU A 87 -5.89 -9.18 1.49
C LEU A 87 -7.21 -9.97 1.60
N ALA A 88 -7.93 -9.89 2.72
CA ALA A 88 -9.10 -10.71 3.01
C ALA A 88 -10.16 -10.70 1.88
N ASP A 89 -10.47 -9.53 1.34
CA ASP A 89 -11.47 -9.37 0.28
C ASP A 89 -10.99 -9.81 -1.10
N VAL A 90 -9.66 -9.86 -1.32
CA VAL A 90 -9.08 -10.20 -2.63
C VAL A 90 -8.83 -11.70 -2.74
N THR A 91 -8.57 -12.38 -1.62
CA THR A 91 -8.36 -13.83 -1.58
C THR A 91 -9.62 -14.61 -1.22
N ASP A 92 -10.76 -13.94 -1.03
CA ASP A 92 -12.02 -14.52 -0.51
C ASP A 92 -11.83 -15.26 0.84
N GLY A 93 -10.76 -14.94 1.58
CA GLY A 93 -10.36 -15.65 2.80
C GLY A 93 -9.95 -17.11 2.58
N GLU A 94 -9.72 -17.53 1.34
CA GLU A 94 -9.19 -18.85 1.01
C GLU A 94 -7.66 -18.84 1.03
N PRO A 95 -7.01 -19.97 1.39
CA PRO A 95 -5.57 -20.10 1.27
C PRO A 95 -5.13 -19.80 -0.16
N VAL A 96 -4.07 -19.02 -0.33
CA VAL A 96 -3.59 -18.67 -1.67
C VAL A 96 -2.90 -19.88 -2.29
N GLU A 97 -3.59 -20.54 -3.23
CA GLU A 97 -3.01 -21.59 -4.09
C GLU A 97 -2.22 -21.02 -5.28
N MET A 98 -2.25 -19.68 -5.45
CA MET A 98 -1.64 -18.98 -6.57
C MET A 98 -0.11 -18.86 -6.40
N ASP A 99 0.60 -18.85 -7.53
CA ASP A 99 2.00 -18.43 -7.57
C ASP A 99 2.13 -16.99 -7.03
N ALA A 100 3.35 -16.58 -6.66
CA ALA A 100 3.77 -15.25 -6.18
C ALA A 100 3.44 -14.09 -7.15
N ASP A 101 2.15 -13.88 -7.42
CA ASP A 101 1.61 -12.96 -8.41
C ASP A 101 0.93 -11.76 -7.72
N PRO A 102 1.02 -10.56 -8.32
CA PRO A 102 0.28 -9.41 -7.85
C PRO A 102 -1.24 -9.60 -7.90
N VAL A 103 -1.94 -9.08 -6.88
CA VAL A 103 -3.39 -9.17 -6.73
C VAL A 103 -4.03 -7.81 -6.42
N GLY A 104 -5.35 -7.72 -6.59
CA GLY A 104 -6.11 -6.47 -6.42
C GLY A 104 -6.13 -5.59 -7.67
N GLU A 105 -6.29 -4.28 -7.48
CA GLU A 105 -6.45 -3.30 -8.57
C GLU A 105 -5.09 -2.87 -9.14
N ALA A 106 -4.64 -3.52 -10.21
CA ALA A 106 -3.37 -3.11 -10.85
C ALA A 106 -3.40 -1.65 -11.35
N ASP A 107 -4.57 -1.10 -11.69
CA ASP A 107 -4.75 0.28 -12.14
C ASP A 107 -5.00 1.29 -11.03
N LEU A 108 -4.86 0.90 -9.74
CA LEU A 108 -5.11 1.71 -8.53
C LEU A 108 -4.50 3.11 -8.57
N LEU A 109 -3.37 3.29 -9.25
CA LEU A 109 -2.58 4.53 -9.28
C LEU A 109 -2.63 5.25 -10.64
N SER A 110 -3.50 4.82 -11.57
CA SER A 110 -3.47 5.25 -12.97
C SER A 110 -3.79 6.73 -13.17
N ASP A 111 -4.77 7.26 -12.44
CA ASP A 111 -5.13 8.68 -12.43
C ASP A 111 -4.07 9.56 -11.73
N LEU A 112 -3.18 8.95 -10.95
CA LEU A 112 -2.04 9.61 -10.32
C LEU A 112 -0.76 9.50 -11.17
N GLY A 113 -0.84 8.90 -12.36
CA GLY A 113 0.27 8.84 -13.33
C GLY A 113 1.09 7.54 -13.29
N VAL A 114 0.65 6.51 -12.55
CA VAL A 114 1.27 5.17 -12.57
C VAL A 114 0.31 4.18 -13.20
N SER A 115 0.54 3.81 -14.46
CA SER A 115 -0.31 2.85 -15.15
C SER A 115 -0.18 1.45 -14.57
N ALA A 116 -1.22 0.64 -14.72
CA ALA A 116 -1.19 -0.78 -14.34
C ALA A 116 -0.02 -1.55 -14.93
N GLN A 117 0.28 -1.32 -16.22
CA GLN A 117 1.42 -1.93 -16.87
C GLN A 117 2.75 -1.52 -16.22
N ALA A 118 2.89 -0.27 -15.80
CA ALA A 118 4.11 0.20 -15.14
C ALA A 118 4.25 -0.41 -13.74
N LEU A 119 3.17 -0.46 -12.96
CA LEU A 119 3.17 -1.04 -11.62
C LEU A 119 3.49 -2.54 -11.66
N LEU A 120 2.80 -3.30 -12.50
CA LEU A 120 3.07 -4.73 -12.68
C LEU A 120 4.48 -5.01 -13.20
N ALA A 121 5.01 -4.15 -14.09
CA ALA A 121 6.38 -4.28 -14.57
C ALA A 121 7.43 -4.01 -13.49
N LEU A 122 7.12 -3.18 -12.48
CA LEU A 122 7.97 -3.01 -11.30
C LEU A 122 7.97 -4.28 -10.47
N CYS A 123 6.81 -4.83 -10.13
CA CYS A 123 6.69 -6.08 -9.36
C CYS A 123 7.38 -7.26 -10.06
N ALA A 124 7.28 -7.37 -11.38
CA ALA A 124 7.89 -8.45 -12.15
C ALA A 124 9.42 -8.34 -12.31
N LYS A 125 10.06 -7.30 -11.75
CA LYS A 125 11.50 -7.10 -11.89
C LYS A 125 12.24 -7.96 -10.87
N ASP A 126 13.06 -8.89 -11.37
CA ASP A 126 13.89 -9.76 -10.54
C ASP A 126 14.72 -8.97 -9.50
N GLY A 127 14.52 -9.31 -8.22
CA GLY A 127 15.29 -8.79 -7.09
C GLY A 127 15.02 -7.33 -6.73
N ILE A 128 13.92 -6.75 -7.20
CA ILE A 128 13.45 -5.45 -6.70
C ILE A 128 12.96 -5.60 -5.26
N LEU A 129 13.25 -4.62 -4.40
CA LEU A 129 12.70 -4.59 -3.03
C LEU A 129 11.34 -3.87 -3.01
N PRO A 130 10.44 -4.19 -2.07
CA PRO A 130 9.21 -3.42 -1.83
C PRO A 130 9.45 -1.92 -1.70
N SER A 131 10.51 -1.54 -0.98
CA SER A 131 10.92 -0.14 -0.80
C SER A 131 11.32 0.55 -2.11
N ASP A 132 11.96 -0.16 -3.05
CA ASP A 132 12.29 0.39 -4.38
C ASP A 132 11.02 0.66 -5.20
N ILE A 133 10.00 -0.19 -5.08
CA ILE A 133 8.70 0.00 -5.75
C ILE A 133 8.01 1.24 -5.16
N THR A 134 7.97 1.35 -3.82
CA THR A 134 7.42 2.53 -3.13
C THR A 134 8.15 3.80 -3.54
N ALA A 135 9.49 3.80 -3.58
CA ALA A 135 10.29 4.96 -3.97
C ALA A 135 9.98 5.40 -5.42
N GLU A 136 9.84 4.47 -6.37
CA GLU A 136 9.47 4.79 -7.75
C GLU A 136 8.06 5.41 -7.83
N VAL A 137 7.08 4.87 -7.09
CA VAL A 137 5.72 5.44 -7.04
C VAL A 137 5.74 6.82 -6.39
N ALA A 138 6.34 6.95 -5.20
CA ALA A 138 6.42 8.20 -4.45
C ALA A 138 7.15 9.31 -5.22
N GLY A 139 8.20 8.95 -5.96
CA GLY A 139 8.91 9.87 -6.84
C GLY A 139 8.03 10.47 -7.93
N ARG A 140 7.08 9.69 -8.49
CA ARG A 140 6.10 10.19 -9.47
C ARG A 140 5.06 11.12 -8.85
N LEU A 141 4.73 10.90 -7.58
CA LEU A 141 3.82 11.77 -6.81
C LEU A 141 4.52 13.04 -6.31
N GLY A 142 5.85 13.08 -6.32
CA GLY A 142 6.64 14.19 -5.78
C GLY A 142 6.69 14.21 -4.26
N ILE A 143 6.54 13.04 -3.62
CA ILE A 143 6.55 12.86 -2.15
C ILE A 143 7.67 11.90 -1.69
N GLY A 144 8.58 11.53 -2.61
CA GLY A 144 9.65 10.56 -2.33
C GLY A 144 10.55 10.96 -1.17
N ASP A 145 11.03 12.21 -1.17
CA ASP A 145 11.95 12.70 -0.12
C ASP A 145 11.29 12.64 1.27
N ASP A 146 10.04 13.07 1.41
CA ASP A 146 9.30 13.02 2.69
C ASP A 146 9.07 11.59 3.18
N ILE A 147 8.87 10.61 2.29
CA ILE A 147 8.75 9.20 2.66
C ILE A 147 10.11 8.64 3.10
N GLU A 148 11.19 8.96 2.39
CA GLU A 148 12.53 8.50 2.76
C GLU A 148 12.98 9.07 4.11
N GLU A 149 12.65 10.32 4.43
CA GLU A 149 12.92 10.89 5.76
C GLU A 149 12.25 10.10 6.89
N LEU A 150 11.06 9.53 6.67
CA LEU A 150 10.37 8.69 7.65
C LEU A 150 10.99 7.30 7.82
N ARG A 151 11.86 6.87 6.90
CA ARG A 151 12.58 5.59 6.99
C ARG A 151 13.86 5.69 7.82
N GLU A 152 14.39 6.90 8.02
CA GLU A 152 15.63 7.13 8.78
C GLU A 152 15.29 7.33 10.28
N PRO A 153 15.55 6.34 11.16
CA PRO A 153 15.23 6.45 12.59
C PRO A 153 16.14 7.39 13.39
#